data_AF-A0A7G2J012-F1
#
_entry.id   AF-A0A7G2J012-F1
#
_cell.length_a   1.000
_cell.length_b   1.000
_cell.length_c   1.000
_cell.angle_alpha   90.00
_cell.angle_beta   90.00
_cell.angle_gamma   90.00
#
_symmetry.space_group_name_H-M   'P 1'
#
loop_
_entity.id
_entity.type
_entity.pdbx_description
1 polymer ?
#
loop_
_entity_poly.entity_id
_entity_poly.type
_entity_poly.pdbx_seq_one_letter_code
_entity_poly.pdbx_strand_id
1 'polypeptide(L)'
;MAGLDKRVATYQEALEGLTDNMTLLAGGFGLCGIPENLITEVRRREVQGLTVVSNNCGVDGFGLGVLLETRQVRKVVASYVGENALFEKQVLSGELEAILTPQGTLAEQLRAGGAGIPAFFYRDRIWNPRGGRERGSRVCRTPLHP
;
A
#
# COMPACT_ATOMS: atom_id res chain seq x y z
N MET A 1 -24.78 -22.86 -16.67
CA MET A 1 -24.25 -21.78 -17.53
C MET A 1 -22.78 -21.64 -17.23
N ALA A 2 -21.90 -21.69 -18.23
CA ALA A 2 -20.51 -21.28 -18.02
C ALA A 2 -20.55 -19.79 -17.61
N GLY A 3 -19.96 -19.46 -16.46
CA GLY A 3 -19.96 -18.08 -15.94
C GLY A 3 -19.18 -17.12 -16.85
N LEU A 4 -19.31 -15.83 -16.59
CA LEU A 4 -18.54 -14.79 -17.28
C LEU A 4 -17.05 -14.94 -16.96
N ASP A 5 -16.23 -15.20 -17.98
CA ASP A 5 -14.77 -15.19 -17.88
C ASP A 5 -14.24 -13.78 -18.14
N LYS A 6 -13.56 -13.20 -17.14
CA LYS A 6 -12.96 -11.85 -17.21
C LYS A 6 -11.44 -11.89 -17.22
N ARG A 7 -10.82 -13.05 -17.44
CA ARG A 7 -9.37 -13.15 -17.57
C ARG A 7 -8.93 -12.48 -18.87
N VAL A 8 -7.83 -11.75 -18.80
CA VAL A 8 -7.24 -11.03 -19.93
C VAL A 8 -5.83 -11.56 -20.22
N ALA A 9 -5.32 -11.32 -21.42
CA ALA A 9 -4.07 -11.91 -21.88
C ALA A 9 -2.85 -11.01 -21.58
N THR A 10 -3.06 -9.72 -21.37
CA THR A 10 -1.97 -8.73 -21.26
C THR A 10 -2.09 -7.84 -20.03
N TYR A 11 -0.96 -7.29 -19.57
CA TYR A 11 -0.94 -6.33 -18.46
C TYR A 11 -1.63 -5.01 -18.84
N GLN A 12 -1.60 -4.65 -20.12
CA GLN A 12 -2.30 -3.49 -20.67
C GLN A 12 -3.81 -3.64 -20.51
N GLU A 13 -4.38 -4.77 -20.89
CA GLU A 13 -5.80 -5.06 -20.67
C GLU A 13 -6.13 -5.15 -19.17
N ALA A 14 -5.25 -5.75 -18.36
CA ALA A 14 -5.46 -5.91 -16.93
C ALA A 14 -5.54 -4.58 -16.17
N LEU A 15 -4.89 -3.53 -16.69
CA LEU A 15 -4.85 -2.19 -16.11
C LEU A 15 -5.64 -1.17 -16.95
N GLU A 16 -6.50 -1.62 -17.85
CA GLU A 16 -7.46 -0.74 -18.53
C GLU A 16 -8.36 -0.05 -17.49
N GLY A 17 -8.43 1.29 -17.54
CA GLY A 17 -9.15 2.10 -16.56
C GLY A 17 -8.33 2.59 -15.36
N LEU A 18 -7.05 2.23 -15.24
CA LEU A 18 -6.16 2.86 -14.26
C LEU A 18 -5.94 4.34 -14.62
N THR A 19 -6.30 5.24 -13.70
CA THR A 19 -6.13 6.69 -13.85
C THR A 19 -5.41 7.30 -12.65
N ASP A 20 -5.07 8.58 -12.75
CA ASP A 20 -4.49 9.36 -11.67
C ASP A 20 -5.33 9.32 -10.40
N ASN A 21 -4.65 9.51 -9.26
CA ASN A 21 -5.24 9.61 -7.92
C ASN A 21 -5.95 8.36 -7.41
N MET A 22 -5.84 7.22 -8.09
CA MET A 22 -6.38 5.94 -7.63
C MET A 22 -5.59 5.37 -6.45
N THR A 23 -6.26 4.52 -5.67
CA THR A 23 -5.65 3.73 -4.59
C THR A 23 -5.33 2.32 -5.09
N LEU A 24 -4.07 1.91 -4.97
CA LEU A 24 -3.60 0.58 -5.33
C LEU A 24 -3.28 -0.24 -4.08
N LEU A 25 -3.88 -1.42 -3.98
CA LEU A 25 -3.54 -2.42 -2.98
C LEU A 25 -2.57 -3.41 -3.64
N ALA A 26 -1.34 -3.44 -3.17
CA ALA A 26 -0.30 -4.29 -3.73
C ALA A 26 0.08 -5.40 -2.74
N GLY A 27 0.08 -6.64 -3.23
CA GLY A 27 0.57 -7.79 -2.48
C GLY A 27 2.10 -7.82 -2.39
N GLY A 28 2.58 -8.61 -1.43
CA GLY A 28 3.99 -8.93 -1.26
C GLY A 28 4.48 -8.75 0.18
N PHE A 29 5.57 -9.44 0.51
CA PHE A 29 6.29 -9.30 1.77
C PHE A 29 7.79 -9.14 1.48
N GLY A 30 8.31 -7.93 1.69
CA GLY A 30 9.59 -7.52 1.12
C GLY A 30 9.51 -7.59 -0.41
N LEU A 31 10.27 -8.51 -1.00
CA LEU A 31 10.31 -8.79 -2.43
C LEU A 31 9.61 -10.10 -2.82
N CYS A 32 9.06 -10.83 -1.86
CA CYS A 32 8.38 -12.10 -2.12
C CYS A 32 6.90 -11.86 -2.45
N GLY A 33 6.43 -12.43 -3.56
CA GLY A 33 5.01 -12.38 -3.97
C GLY A 33 4.53 -11.00 -4.45
N ILE A 34 5.45 -10.15 -4.91
CA ILE A 34 5.12 -8.86 -5.50
C ILE A 34 4.64 -9.01 -6.96
N PRO A 35 3.69 -8.19 -7.44
CA PRO A 35 3.19 -8.28 -8.81
C PRO A 35 4.09 -7.51 -9.79
N GLU A 36 5.33 -7.97 -9.98
CA GLU A 36 6.41 -7.25 -10.71
C GLU A 36 5.96 -6.69 -12.06
N ASN A 37 5.40 -7.52 -12.92
CA ASN A 37 5.03 -7.10 -14.28
C ASN A 37 3.86 -6.10 -14.29
N LEU A 38 2.93 -6.18 -13.33
CA LEU A 38 1.88 -5.17 -13.19
C LEU A 38 2.47 -3.84 -12.70
N ILE A 39 3.44 -3.87 -11.77
CA ILE A 39 4.13 -2.66 -11.31
C ILE A 39 4.88 -2.00 -12.47
N THR A 40 5.55 -2.78 -13.32
CA THR A 40 6.21 -2.28 -14.53
C THR A 40 5.22 -1.62 -15.48
N GLU A 41 4.03 -2.20 -15.66
CA GLU A 41 2.99 -1.60 -16.51
C GLU A 41 2.40 -0.33 -15.88
N VAL A 42 2.21 -0.26 -14.56
CA VAL A 42 1.83 0.98 -13.86
C VAL A 42 2.88 2.07 -14.07
N ARG A 43 4.17 1.72 -13.98
CA ARG A 43 5.26 2.66 -14.26
C ARG A 43 5.18 3.20 -15.70
N ARG A 44 4.98 2.31 -16.68
CA ARG A 44 4.89 2.66 -18.11
C ARG A 44 3.74 3.61 -18.42
N ARG A 45 2.65 3.54 -17.65
CA ARG A 45 1.45 4.39 -17.84
C ARG A 45 1.61 5.81 -17.30
N GLU A 46 2.63 6.05 -16.48
CA GLU A 46 2.97 7.37 -15.92
C GLU A 46 1.82 8.04 -15.14
N VAL A 47 0.82 7.27 -14.68
CA VAL A 47 -0.27 7.78 -13.84
C VAL A 47 0.26 8.35 -12.54
N GLN A 48 -0.30 9.49 -12.13
CA GLN A 48 0.22 10.31 -11.03
C GLN A 48 -0.71 10.33 -9.82
N GLY A 49 -0.16 10.72 -8.67
CA GLY A 49 -0.94 10.96 -7.46
C GLY A 49 -1.46 9.69 -6.77
N LEU A 50 -0.87 8.54 -7.06
CA LEU A 50 -1.33 7.25 -6.54
C LEU A 50 -1.23 7.18 -5.01
N THR A 51 -2.21 6.51 -4.40
CA THR A 51 -2.12 6.05 -3.01
C THR A 51 -1.81 4.56 -3.02
N VAL A 52 -0.68 4.14 -2.45
CA VAL A 52 -0.27 2.73 -2.44
C VAL A 52 -0.44 2.16 -1.04
N VAL A 53 -1.12 1.02 -0.95
CA VAL A 53 -1.32 0.26 0.29
C VAL A 53 -0.63 -1.09 0.15
N SER A 54 0.43 -1.32 0.92
CA SER A 54 1.26 -2.52 0.81
C SER A 54 2.00 -2.78 2.12
N ASN A 55 2.43 -4.01 2.38
CA ASN A 55 3.27 -4.31 3.54
C ASN A 55 4.58 -3.48 3.53
N ASN A 56 5.17 -3.33 2.34
CA ASN A 56 6.40 -2.58 2.07
C ASN A 56 6.32 -1.84 0.73
N CYS A 57 7.24 -0.90 0.51
CA CYS A 57 7.40 -0.19 -0.77
C CYS A 57 8.46 -0.80 -1.70
N GLY A 58 8.95 -2.01 -1.43
CA GLY A 58 10.12 -2.55 -2.14
C GLY A 58 11.40 -1.78 -1.82
N VAL A 59 12.40 -1.91 -2.69
CA VAL A 59 13.73 -1.30 -2.54
C VAL A 59 14.01 -0.35 -3.72
N ASP A 60 15.11 0.40 -3.67
CA ASP A 60 15.52 1.25 -4.79
C ASP A 60 15.67 0.40 -6.07
N GLY A 61 15.01 0.79 -7.17
CA GLY A 61 15.05 0.06 -8.43
C GLY A 61 14.21 -1.21 -8.53
N PHE A 62 13.49 -1.65 -7.49
CA PHE A 62 12.74 -2.92 -7.54
C PHE A 62 11.45 -2.94 -6.70
N GLY A 63 10.43 -3.65 -7.20
CA GLY A 63 9.09 -3.62 -6.62
C GLY A 63 8.45 -2.23 -6.74
N LEU A 64 7.69 -1.80 -5.73
CA LEU A 64 7.00 -0.51 -5.77
C LEU A 64 7.95 0.71 -5.74
N GLY A 65 9.21 0.52 -5.39
CA GLY A 65 10.23 1.58 -5.36
C GLY A 65 10.45 2.23 -6.71
N VAL A 66 10.23 1.49 -7.81
CA VAL A 66 10.35 2.02 -9.17
C VAL A 66 9.32 3.12 -9.49
N LEU A 67 8.20 3.14 -8.75
CA LEU A 67 7.16 4.18 -8.90
C LEU A 67 7.51 5.45 -8.12
N LEU A 68 8.40 5.35 -7.13
CA LEU A 68 8.91 6.51 -6.39
C LEU A 68 9.91 7.28 -7.25
N GLU A 69 10.71 6.59 -8.07
CA GLU A 69 11.65 7.19 -9.03
C GLU A 69 10.95 8.13 -10.01
N THR A 70 9.75 7.74 -10.48
CA THR A 70 8.93 8.50 -11.42
C THR A 70 7.94 9.44 -10.73
N ARG A 71 7.98 9.55 -9.41
CA ARG A 71 7.09 10.38 -8.56
C ARG A 71 5.59 10.10 -8.76
N GLN A 72 5.25 8.90 -9.19
CA GLN A 72 3.86 8.51 -9.44
C GLN A 72 3.03 8.33 -8.16
N VAL A 73 3.69 8.17 -7.01
CA VAL A 73 3.06 7.91 -5.71
C VAL A 73 3.04 9.16 -4.86
N ARG A 74 1.84 9.59 -4.44
CA ARG A 74 1.66 10.71 -3.49
C ARG A 74 1.60 10.23 -2.05
N LYS A 75 1.05 9.03 -1.82
CA LYS A 75 0.80 8.52 -0.47
C LYS A 75 1.08 7.03 -0.38
N VAL A 76 1.69 6.62 0.72
CA VAL A 76 1.95 5.23 1.07
C VAL A 76 1.31 4.91 2.42
N VAL A 77 0.58 3.81 2.49
CA VAL A 77 0.16 3.17 3.74
C VAL A 77 0.88 1.83 3.83
N ALA A 78 1.83 1.72 4.76
CA ALA A 78 2.67 0.53 4.87
C ALA A 78 3.00 0.18 6.32
N SER A 79 3.46 -1.05 6.55
CA SER A 79 3.88 -1.49 7.89
C SER A 79 5.36 -1.38 8.15
N TYR A 80 6.16 -1.41 7.09
CA TYR A 80 7.60 -1.26 7.18
C TYR A 80 8.16 -0.68 5.89
N VAL A 81 9.00 0.35 6.01
CA VAL A 81 9.53 1.14 4.91
C VAL A 81 11.06 1.21 4.91
N GLY A 82 11.72 0.29 5.63
CA GLY A 82 13.18 0.22 5.61
C GLY A 82 13.72 -0.18 4.24
N GLU A 83 15.00 0.13 4.01
CA GLU A 83 15.78 -0.26 2.82
C GLU A 83 15.42 0.47 1.51
N ASN A 84 14.87 1.68 1.60
CA ASN A 84 14.66 2.55 0.43
C ASN A 84 15.04 4.01 0.75
N ALA A 85 16.20 4.44 0.28
CA ALA A 85 16.74 5.77 0.60
C ALA A 85 15.95 6.89 -0.09
N LEU A 86 15.41 6.61 -1.29
CA LEU A 86 14.59 7.56 -2.02
C LEU A 86 13.27 7.82 -1.31
N PHE A 87 12.65 6.77 -0.76
CA PHE A 87 11.43 6.86 0.04
C PHE A 87 11.65 7.77 1.25
N GLU A 88 12.70 7.52 2.04
CA GLU A 88 13.02 8.33 3.22
C GLU A 88 13.21 9.80 2.83
N LYS A 89 13.98 10.06 1.76
CA LYS A 89 14.19 11.42 1.24
C LYS A 89 12.88 12.09 0.84
N GLN A 90 12.01 11.41 0.10
CA GLN A 90 10.73 11.98 -0.37
C GLN A 90 9.79 12.28 0.80
N VAL A 91 9.72 11.40 1.80
CA VAL A 91 8.92 11.62 3.01
C VAL A 91 9.45 12.83 3.80
N LEU A 92 10.77 12.91 4.02
CA LEU A 92 11.39 14.02 4.75
C LEU A 92 11.24 15.37 4.02
N SER A 93 11.23 15.35 2.69
CA SER A 93 11.00 16.55 1.86
C SER A 93 9.52 16.96 1.78
N GLY A 94 8.58 16.10 2.19
CA GLY A 94 7.14 16.31 2.04
C GLY A 94 6.59 16.00 0.64
N GLU A 95 7.40 15.48 -0.28
CA GLU A 95 6.97 15.01 -1.60
C GLU A 95 6.08 13.74 -1.52
N LEU A 96 6.24 12.93 -0.47
CA LEU A 96 5.52 11.67 -0.26
C LEU A 96 4.91 11.60 1.14
N GLU A 97 3.60 11.38 1.25
CA GLU A 97 2.94 11.10 2.53
C GLU A 97 3.14 9.64 2.93
N ALA A 98 3.58 9.37 4.16
CA ALA A 98 3.72 8.02 4.68
C ALA A 98 2.87 7.80 5.95
N ILE A 99 2.00 6.80 5.91
CA ILE A 99 1.25 6.32 7.07
C ILE A 99 1.78 4.94 7.46
N LEU A 100 2.47 4.89 8.60
CA LEU A 100 2.93 3.62 9.16
C LEU A 100 1.81 2.96 9.97
N THR A 101 1.35 1.81 9.50
CA THR A 101 0.30 1.01 10.12
C THR A 101 0.87 -0.35 10.52
N PRO A 102 0.76 -0.79 11.78
CA PRO A 102 1.27 -2.10 12.20
C PRO A 102 0.77 -3.22 11.29
N GLN A 103 1.65 -4.15 10.91
CA GLN A 103 1.40 -5.15 9.87
C GLN A 103 0.09 -5.94 10.08
N GLY A 104 -0.15 -6.43 11.29
CA GLY A 104 -1.38 -7.17 11.62
C GLY A 104 -2.63 -6.30 11.48
N THR A 105 -2.52 -5.01 11.85
CA THR A 105 -3.60 -4.03 11.71
C THR A 105 -3.89 -3.71 10.26
N LEU A 106 -2.85 -3.54 9.43
CA LEU A 106 -2.99 -3.31 8.00
C LEU A 106 -3.66 -4.50 7.30
N ALA A 107 -3.24 -5.72 7.62
CA ALA A 107 -3.87 -6.93 7.09
C ALA A 107 -5.35 -7.03 7.48
N GLU A 108 -5.68 -6.76 8.75
CA GLU A 108 -7.06 -6.80 9.23
C GLU A 108 -7.92 -5.66 8.65
N GLN A 109 -7.34 -4.50 8.41
CA GLN A 109 -7.98 -3.39 7.67
C GLN A 109 -8.39 -3.79 6.26
N LEU A 110 -7.51 -4.45 5.52
CA LEU A 110 -7.80 -4.94 4.17
C LEU A 110 -8.85 -6.05 4.20
N ARG A 111 -8.73 -6.99 5.14
CA ARG A 111 -9.71 -8.07 5.35
C ARG A 111 -11.10 -7.53 5.69
N ALA A 112 -11.18 -6.61 6.64
CA ALA A 112 -12.42 -5.97 7.07
C ALA A 112 -13.06 -5.18 5.92
N GLY A 113 -12.26 -4.42 5.16
CA GLY A 113 -12.72 -3.68 3.99
C GLY A 113 -13.33 -4.58 2.92
N GLY A 114 -12.65 -5.68 2.58
CA GLY A 114 -13.19 -6.68 1.62
C GLY A 114 -14.45 -7.39 2.10
N ALA A 115 -14.68 -7.44 3.42
CA ALA A 115 -15.88 -8.03 4.03
C ALA A 115 -17.00 -7.02 4.31
N GLY A 116 -16.83 -5.73 3.95
CA GLY A 116 -17.81 -4.68 4.22
C GLY A 116 -17.92 -4.27 5.70
N ILE A 117 -16.86 -4.50 6.49
CA ILE A 117 -16.79 -4.12 7.91
C ILE A 117 -16.05 -2.77 8.01
N PRO A 118 -16.71 -1.66 8.38
CA PRO A 118 -16.12 -0.31 8.28
C PRO A 118 -15.05 -0.01 9.35
N ALA A 119 -15.10 -0.71 10.49
CA ALA A 119 -14.14 -0.55 11.57
C ALA A 119 -14.14 -1.79 12.48
N PHE A 120 -13.01 -2.01 13.16
CA PHE A 120 -12.85 -3.06 14.16
C PHE A 120 -12.04 -2.57 15.35
N PHE A 121 -12.21 -3.22 16.50
CA PHE A 121 -11.36 -3.00 17.66
C PHE A 121 -10.18 -3.97 17.63
N TYR A 122 -9.02 -3.49 18.03
CA TYR A 122 -7.85 -4.33 18.18
C TYR A 122 -6.99 -3.89 19.38
N ARG A 123 -6.18 -4.83 19.87
CA ARG A 123 -5.19 -4.57 20.91
C ARG A 123 -3.84 -4.37 20.23
N ASP A 124 -3.35 -3.15 20.25
CA ASP A 124 -1.98 -2.85 19.86
C ASP A 124 -1.10 -2.61 21.09
N ARG A 125 0.21 -2.81 20.93
CA ARG A 125 1.16 -2.30 21.92
C ARG A 125 1.43 -0.84 21.59
N ILE A 126 0.85 0.07 22.38
CA ILE A 126 1.09 1.50 22.21
C ILE A 126 2.51 1.81 22.69
N TRP A 127 3.31 2.45 21.83
CA TRP A 127 4.57 3.06 22.27
C TRP A 127 4.25 4.36 23.02
N ASN A 128 4.47 4.38 24.33
CA ASN A 128 4.42 5.58 25.15
C ASN A 128 5.86 6.11 25.36
N PRO A 129 6.19 7.33 24.89
CA PRO A 129 7.53 7.90 25.04
C PRO A 129 7.95 8.19 26.49
N ARG A 130 7.02 8.07 27.46
CA ARG A 130 7.28 8.33 28.90
C ARG A 130 7.18 7.10 29.81
N GLY A 131 6.83 5.91 29.30
CA GLY A 131 6.45 4.78 30.18
C GLY A 131 6.53 3.36 29.60
N GLY A 132 7.05 3.16 28.38
CA GLY A 132 7.12 1.83 27.77
C GLY A 132 5.79 1.37 27.14
N ARG A 133 5.63 0.07 26.87
CA ARG A 133 4.50 -0.45 26.09
C ARG A 133 3.25 -0.61 26.97
N GLU A 134 2.26 0.27 26.80
CA GLU A 134 0.98 0.19 27.50
C GLU A 134 -0.10 -0.52 26.67
N ARG A 135 -1.03 -1.20 27.36
CA ARG A 135 -2.18 -1.89 26.75
C ARG A 135 -3.34 -0.91 26.59
N GLY A 136 -3.78 -0.67 25.36
CA GLY A 136 -4.98 0.10 25.05
C GLY A 136 -5.74 -0.49 23.86
N SER A 137 -7.07 -0.37 23.86
CA SER A 137 -7.93 -0.73 22.73
C SER A 137 -8.17 0.49 21.84
N ARG A 138 -7.89 0.38 20.54
CA ARG A 138 -8.23 1.41 19.54
C ARG A 138 -9.31 0.90 18.58
N VAL A 139 -10.11 1.85 18.08
CA VAL A 139 -10.93 1.65 16.89
C VAL A 139 -10.02 1.87 15.67
N CYS A 140 -9.86 0.83 14.86
CA CYS A 140 -9.22 0.93 13.56
C CYS A 140 -10.29 1.09 12.48
N ARG A 141 -10.18 2.12 11.64
CA ARG A 141 -11.05 2.30 10.47
C ARG A 141 -10.42 1.62 9.26
N THR A 142 -11.24 1.10 8.36
CA THR A 142 -10.75 0.56 7.09
C THR A 142 -10.25 1.66 6.17
N PRO A 143 -9.13 1.48 5.45
CA PRO A 143 -8.49 2.50 4.60
C PRO A 143 -9.28 2.84 3.34
N LEU A 144 -10.45 2.20 3.12
CA LEU A 144 -11.28 2.34 1.92
C LEU A 144 -12.39 3.40 2.04
N HIS A 145 -12.45 4.13 3.15
CA HIS A 145 -13.38 5.26 3.28
C HIS A 145 -12.62 6.59 3.45
N PRO A 146 -13.03 7.65 2.71
CA PRO A 146 -12.47 8.99 2.84
C PRO A 146 -12.70 9.60 4.23
#